data_AF-A0A0L0W100-F1
#
_entry.id   AF-A0A0L0W100-F1
#
_cell.length_a   1.000
_cell.length_b   1.000
_cell.length_c   1.000
_cell.angle_alpha   90.00
_cell.angle_beta   90.00
_cell.angle_gamma   90.00
#
_symmetry.space_group_name_H-M   'P 1'
#
loop_
_entity.id
_entity.type
_entity.pdbx_description
1 polymer ?
#
loop_
_entity_poly.entity_id
_entity_poly.type
_entity_poly.pdbx_seq_one_letter_code
_entity_poly.pdbx_strand_id
1 'polypeptide(L)'
;MLLSIRSILVLTIIACGFTAADLATDQKKKCTYGCGRANSAMREAGCALRVGRNEKTHQDSWLLKKGNPTEGHPGYYNCLGTGMNRPVCCLNKKIVYTPGFWLKAMVVDGNGEYPFEFLCNDAPDFNPTWGDPTDCQ
;
A
#
# COMPACT_ATOMS: atom_id res chain seq x y z
N MET A 1 -39.46 25.63 -3.00
CA MET A 1 -38.03 25.28 -2.94
C MET A 1 -37.85 23.77 -3.13
N LEU A 2 -37.84 23.27 -4.37
CA LEU A 2 -37.56 21.84 -4.69
C LEU A 2 -36.41 21.68 -5.70
N LEU A 3 -35.91 22.78 -6.25
CA LEU A 3 -34.78 22.83 -7.18
C LEU A 3 -33.40 22.71 -6.50
N SER A 4 -33.34 22.77 -5.16
CA SER A 4 -32.06 22.82 -4.44
C SER A 4 -31.45 21.45 -4.15
N ILE A 5 -32.23 20.38 -4.05
CA ILE A 5 -31.73 19.07 -3.57
C ILE A 5 -31.12 18.25 -4.71
N ARG A 6 -31.74 18.28 -5.90
CA ARG A 6 -31.23 17.53 -7.07
C ARG A 6 -29.90 18.09 -7.58
N SER A 7 -29.71 19.41 -7.57
CA SER A 7 -28.47 20.03 -8.03
C SER A 7 -27.28 19.76 -7.10
N ILE A 8 -27.50 19.68 -5.78
CA ILE A 8 -26.45 19.35 -4.79
C ILE A 8 -25.97 17.91 -4.94
N LEU A 9 -26.89 16.97 -5.23
CA LEU A 9 -26.55 15.56 -5.46
C LEU A 9 -25.70 15.37 -6.72
N VAL A 10 -25.97 16.11 -7.81
CA VAL A 10 -25.19 15.99 -9.05
C VAL A 10 -23.76 16.53 -8.86
N LEU A 11 -23.60 17.65 -8.16
CA LEU A 11 -22.28 18.24 -7.90
C LEU A 11 -21.37 17.36 -7.03
N THR A 12 -21.94 16.69 -6.02
CA THR A 12 -21.16 15.79 -5.14
C THR A 12 -20.72 14.51 -5.86
N ILE A 13 -21.54 13.96 -6.75
CA ILE A 13 -21.15 12.78 -7.56
C ILE A 13 -19.97 13.10 -8.48
N ILE A 14 -19.98 14.29 -9.10
CA ILE A 14 -18.91 14.74 -10.01
C ILE A 14 -17.59 14.94 -9.24
N ALA A 15 -17.62 15.60 -8.09
CA ALA A 15 -16.41 15.85 -7.27
C ALA A 15 -15.77 14.55 -6.74
N CYS A 16 -16.57 13.59 -6.28
CA CYS A 16 -16.07 12.27 -5.86
C CYS A 16 -15.47 11.47 -7.04
N GLY A 17 -16.01 11.66 -8.26
CA GLY A 17 -15.47 11.04 -9.47
C GLY A 17 -14.07 11.52 -9.84
N PHE A 18 -13.81 12.84 -9.75
CA PHE A 18 -12.49 13.41 -10.03
C PHE A 18 -11.44 12.96 -9.02
N THR A 19 -11.74 13.00 -7.72
CA THR A 19 -10.80 12.57 -6.67
C THR A 19 -10.42 11.08 -6.77
N ALA A 20 -11.37 10.22 -7.17
CA ALA A 20 -11.10 8.80 -7.41
C ALA A 20 -10.24 8.58 -8.68
N ALA A 21 -10.45 9.37 -9.73
CA ALA A 21 -9.67 9.31 -10.96
C ALA A 21 -8.22 9.80 -10.74
N ASP A 22 -8.04 10.86 -9.96
CA ASP A 22 -6.73 11.38 -9.57
C ASP A 22 -5.98 10.34 -8.73
N LEU A 23 -6.65 9.72 -7.76
CA LEU A 23 -6.03 8.67 -6.95
C LEU A 23 -5.60 7.46 -7.79
N ALA A 24 -6.46 6.98 -8.70
CA ALA A 24 -6.12 5.85 -9.56
C ALA A 24 -4.94 6.18 -10.51
N THR A 25 -4.87 7.43 -10.98
CA THR A 25 -3.76 7.90 -11.81
C THR A 25 -2.48 8.00 -10.99
N ASP A 26 -2.55 8.58 -9.81
CA ASP A 26 -1.42 8.73 -8.88
C ASP A 26 -0.87 7.37 -8.43
N GLN A 27 -1.74 6.40 -8.14
CA GLN A 27 -1.35 5.03 -7.79
C GLN A 27 -0.53 4.35 -8.90
N LYS A 28 -0.80 4.66 -10.17
CA LYS A 28 -0.06 4.08 -11.29
C LYS A 28 1.22 4.84 -11.60
N LYS A 29 1.26 6.15 -11.37
CA LYS A 29 2.37 6.99 -11.80
C LYS A 29 3.43 7.15 -10.73
N LYS A 30 3.08 7.30 -9.45
CA LYS A 30 4.06 7.65 -8.41
C LYS A 30 4.95 6.46 -8.04
N CYS A 31 6.25 6.69 -7.92
CA CYS A 31 7.23 5.74 -7.40
C CYS A 31 7.79 6.27 -6.08
N THR A 32 7.33 5.74 -4.95
CA THR A 32 7.73 6.25 -3.62
C THR A 32 8.67 5.31 -2.88
N TYR A 33 8.89 4.09 -3.39
CA TYR A 33 9.88 3.14 -2.88
C TYR A 33 10.12 2.02 -3.92
N GLY A 34 11.14 1.19 -3.69
CA GLY A 34 11.45 0.05 -4.56
C GLY A 34 11.88 -1.22 -3.82
N CYS A 35 11.54 -2.37 -4.39
CA CYS A 35 11.83 -3.70 -3.85
C CYS A 35 12.57 -4.61 -4.84
N GLY A 36 13.32 -5.59 -4.33
CA GLY A 36 14.09 -6.53 -5.16
C GLY A 36 15.42 -6.01 -5.71
N ARG A 37 15.80 -4.75 -5.44
CA ARG A 37 17.11 -4.18 -5.83
C ARG A 37 18.26 -4.63 -4.92
N ALA A 38 18.06 -4.60 -3.60
CA ALA A 38 19.09 -4.94 -2.61
C ALA A 38 19.04 -6.40 -2.13
N ASN A 39 17.86 -7.03 -2.17
CA ASN A 39 17.67 -8.42 -1.76
C ASN A 39 16.72 -9.13 -2.73
N SER A 40 17.26 -10.10 -3.48
CA SER A 40 16.52 -10.83 -4.51
C SER A 40 15.42 -11.75 -3.95
N ALA A 41 15.43 -12.06 -2.65
CA ALA A 41 14.36 -12.80 -1.98
C ALA A 41 13.16 -11.91 -1.62
N MET A 42 13.37 -10.60 -1.46
CA MET A 42 12.36 -9.63 -1.01
C MET A 42 11.83 -8.78 -2.17
N ARG A 43 11.07 -9.43 -3.05
CA ARG A 43 10.56 -8.83 -4.30
C ARG A 43 9.10 -8.39 -4.22
N GLU A 44 8.38 -8.74 -3.16
CA GLU A 44 6.97 -8.36 -3.03
C GLU A 44 6.85 -7.05 -2.25
N ALA A 45 6.42 -6.00 -2.93
CA ALA A 45 6.21 -4.71 -2.31
C ALA A 45 4.92 -4.68 -1.47
N GLY A 46 5.04 -4.16 -0.25
CA GLY A 46 3.96 -4.03 0.70
C GLY A 46 3.87 -2.63 1.30
N CYS A 47 2.68 -2.35 1.80
CA CYS A 47 2.38 -1.23 2.67
C CYS A 47 1.93 -1.82 3.99
N ALA A 48 2.50 -1.35 5.09
CA ALA A 48 2.23 -1.85 6.43
C ALA A 48 1.63 -0.75 7.30
N LEU A 49 0.78 -1.16 8.24
CA LEU A 49 0.26 -0.32 9.31
C LEU A 49 0.32 -1.11 10.62
N ARG A 50 1.00 -0.56 11.62
CA ARG A 50 0.96 -1.09 12.98
C ARG A 50 -0.40 -0.76 13.58
N VAL A 51 -1.15 -1.78 14.00
CA VAL A 51 -2.49 -1.63 14.57
C VAL A 51 -2.56 -1.92 16.06
N GLY A 52 -1.47 -2.42 16.65
CA GLY A 52 -1.38 -2.64 18.09
C GLY A 52 -0.36 -3.70 18.43
N ARG A 53 -0.59 -4.36 19.57
CA ARG A 53 0.20 -5.49 20.06
C ARG A 53 -0.75 -6.64 20.38
N ASN A 54 -0.41 -7.84 19.93
CA ASN A 54 -1.17 -9.03 20.27
C ASN A 54 -0.86 -9.44 21.72
N GLU A 55 -1.90 -9.59 22.54
CA GLU A 55 -1.77 -9.88 23.96
C GLU A 55 -1.24 -11.29 24.26
N LYS A 56 -1.48 -12.25 23.36
CA LYS A 56 -1.08 -13.66 23.53
C LYS A 56 0.36 -13.89 23.09
N THR A 57 0.74 -13.35 21.94
CA THR A 57 2.08 -13.56 21.35
C THR A 57 3.07 -12.50 21.81
N HIS A 58 2.59 -11.41 22.41
CA HIS A 58 3.35 -10.21 22.77
C HIS A 58 4.08 -9.56 21.58
N GLN A 59 3.74 -9.92 20.34
CA GLN A 59 4.28 -9.31 19.12
C GLN A 59 3.44 -8.13 18.67
N ASP A 60 4.04 -7.23 17.89
CA ASP A 60 3.29 -6.17 17.22
C ASP A 60 2.35 -6.76 16.17
N SER A 61 1.13 -6.20 16.11
CA SER A 61 0.13 -6.55 15.10
C SER A 61 0.20 -5.57 13.94
N TRP A 62 0.35 -6.11 12.73
CA TRP A 62 0.47 -5.37 11.49
C TRP A 62 -0.64 -5.74 10.52
N LEU A 63 -1.15 -4.74 9.81
CA LEU A 63 -1.92 -4.92 8.59
C LEU A 63 -1.00 -4.72 7.38
N LEU A 64 -1.05 -5.64 6.42
CA LEU A 64 -0.27 -5.61 5.19
C LEU A 64 -1.18 -5.58 3.96
N LYS A 65 -0.92 -4.64 3.05
CA LYS A 65 -1.47 -4.63 1.69
C LYS A 65 -0.31 -4.64 0.70
N LYS A 66 -0.55 -5.16 -0.49
CA LYS A 66 0.35 -5.02 -1.64
C LYS A 66 0.47 -3.54 -2.01
N GLY A 67 1.68 -3.11 -2.30
CA GLY A 67 1.94 -1.81 -2.89
C GLY A 67 1.34 -1.69 -4.29
N ASN A 68 1.03 -0.46 -4.69
CA ASN A 68 0.60 -0.18 -6.06
C ASN A 68 1.84 -0.18 -6.96
N PRO A 69 1.89 -0.99 -8.03
CA PRO A 69 3.01 -0.96 -8.97
C PRO A 69 2.99 0.32 -9.80
N THR A 70 4.17 0.88 -10.06
CA THR A 70 4.34 1.99 -10.99
C THR A 70 4.33 1.48 -12.43
N GLU A 71 3.43 2.02 -13.26
CA GLU A 71 3.27 1.64 -14.66
C GLU A 71 4.54 1.95 -15.46
N GLY A 72 5.08 0.94 -16.17
CA GLY A 72 6.31 1.09 -16.95
C GLY A 72 7.61 1.00 -16.15
N HIS A 73 7.55 0.93 -14.80
CA HIS A 73 8.74 0.91 -13.93
C HIS A 73 8.73 -0.32 -12.99
N PRO A 74 9.16 -1.51 -13.47
CA PRO A 74 9.22 -2.72 -12.65
C PRO A 74 10.12 -2.53 -11.42
N GLY A 75 9.62 -2.99 -10.26
CA GLY A 75 10.34 -2.88 -8.99
C GLY A 75 10.06 -1.58 -8.22
N TYR A 76 9.27 -0.66 -8.79
CA TYR A 76 8.84 0.57 -8.16
C TYR A 76 7.37 0.57 -7.78
N TYR A 77 7.08 1.14 -6.61
CA TYR A 77 5.77 1.05 -5.99
C TYR A 77 5.42 2.30 -5.16
N ASN A 78 4.15 2.40 -4.76
CA ASN A 78 3.68 3.36 -3.78
C ASN A 78 2.58 2.79 -2.86
N CYS A 79 2.24 3.53 -1.80
CA CYS A 79 1.20 3.16 -0.82
C CYS A 79 -0.07 4.03 -0.90
N LEU A 80 -0.26 4.79 -1.99
CA LEU A 80 -1.38 5.72 -2.11
C LEU A 80 -2.72 4.99 -2.09
N GLY A 81 -3.68 5.52 -1.33
CA GLY A 81 -5.01 4.93 -1.19
C GLY A 81 -5.05 3.60 -0.41
N THR A 82 -3.94 3.10 0.10
CA THR A 82 -3.92 1.86 0.90
C THR A 82 -4.38 2.08 2.34
N GLY A 83 -4.28 3.32 2.84
CA GLY A 83 -4.52 3.67 4.25
C GLY A 83 -3.38 3.25 5.18
N MET A 84 -2.20 2.98 4.63
CA MET A 84 -1.02 2.47 5.34
C MET A 84 0.15 3.43 5.15
N ASN A 85 1.07 3.48 6.13
CA ASN A 85 2.09 4.53 6.22
C ASN A 85 3.53 4.01 6.24
N ARG A 86 3.74 2.69 6.22
CA ARG A 86 5.09 2.09 6.24
C ARG A 86 5.35 1.29 4.95
N PRO A 87 6.17 1.79 4.02
CA PRO A 87 6.56 1.02 2.83
C PRO A 87 7.52 -0.11 3.22
N VAL A 88 7.26 -1.32 2.72
CA VAL A 88 8.04 -2.51 3.07
C VAL A 88 8.31 -3.39 1.85
N CYS A 89 9.42 -4.13 1.91
CA CYS A 89 9.74 -5.19 0.96
C CYS A 89 9.62 -6.54 1.68
N CYS A 90 8.72 -7.37 1.19
CA CYS A 90 8.42 -8.68 1.76
C CYS A 90 8.97 -9.81 0.88
N LEU A 91 9.15 -10.97 1.51
CA LEU A 91 9.44 -12.22 0.83
C LEU A 91 8.39 -12.49 -0.25
N ASN A 92 8.86 -13.00 -1.39
CA ASN A 92 8.02 -13.21 -2.56
C ASN A 92 6.79 -14.10 -2.26
N LYS A 93 5.60 -13.65 -2.66
CA LYS A 93 4.29 -14.32 -2.48
C LYS A 93 3.89 -14.54 -1.03
N LYS A 94 4.39 -13.74 -0.09
CA LYS A 94 4.03 -13.81 1.33
C LYS A 94 2.95 -12.81 1.74
N ILE A 95 2.62 -11.81 0.92
CA ILE A 95 1.44 -10.95 1.15
C ILE A 95 0.21 -11.63 0.57
N VAL A 96 -0.53 -12.36 1.42
CA VAL A 96 -1.69 -13.16 1.03
C VAL A 96 -2.96 -12.60 1.69
N TYR A 97 -3.99 -12.35 0.88
CA TYR A 97 -5.28 -11.91 1.40
C TYR A 97 -6.21 -13.09 1.64
N THR A 98 -6.77 -13.15 2.85
CA THR A 98 -7.81 -14.12 3.17
C THR A 98 -9.08 -13.80 2.37
N PRO A 99 -9.61 -14.74 1.56
CA PRO A 99 -10.88 -14.54 0.86
C PRO A 99 -12.00 -14.21 1.86
N GLY A 100 -12.81 -13.19 1.56
CA GLY A 100 -13.95 -12.79 2.40
C GLY A 100 -13.62 -11.86 3.57
N PHE A 101 -12.35 -11.51 3.80
CA PHE A 101 -11.99 -10.57 4.85
C PHE A 101 -12.19 -9.11 4.39
N TRP A 102 -13.03 -8.35 5.12
CA TRP A 102 -13.45 -7.01 4.70
C TRP A 102 -12.30 -6.01 4.58
N LEU A 103 -11.23 -6.17 5.37
CA LEU A 103 -10.10 -5.24 5.37
C LEU A 103 -9.25 -5.32 4.09
N LYS A 104 -9.40 -6.41 3.31
CA LYS A 104 -8.54 -6.71 2.15
C LYS A 104 -7.05 -6.50 2.47
N ALA A 105 -6.66 -6.93 3.66
CA ALA A 105 -5.31 -6.81 4.20
C ALA A 105 -4.96 -8.12 4.91
N MET A 106 -3.70 -8.50 4.84
CA MET A 106 -3.14 -9.59 5.63
C MET A 106 -2.89 -9.10 7.06
N VAL A 107 -3.20 -9.91 8.06
CA VAL A 107 -2.87 -9.64 9.47
C VAL A 107 -1.61 -10.42 9.82
N VAL A 108 -0.62 -9.76 10.39
CA VAL A 108 0.59 -10.39 10.95
C VAL A 108 0.71 -9.97 12.40
N ASP A 109 0.40 -10.88 13.31
CA ASP A 109 0.29 -10.62 14.75
C ASP A 109 1.03 -11.67 15.61
N GLY A 110 1.91 -12.45 14.97
CA GLY A 110 2.68 -13.52 15.61
C GLY A 110 1.96 -14.86 15.77
N ASN A 111 0.69 -14.99 15.38
CA ASN A 111 0.01 -16.30 15.36
C ASN A 111 0.33 -17.14 14.10
N GLY A 112 0.94 -16.51 13.09
CA GLY A 112 1.32 -17.16 11.84
C GLY A 112 2.66 -17.91 11.91
N GLU A 113 3.04 -18.52 10.79
CA GLU A 113 4.30 -19.29 10.66
C GLU A 113 5.55 -18.42 10.93
N TYR A 114 5.50 -17.13 10.60
CA TYR A 114 6.63 -16.22 10.71
C TYR A 114 6.24 -14.86 11.30
N PRO A 115 7.12 -14.22 12.08
CA PRO A 115 6.93 -12.85 12.55
C PRO A 115 7.09 -11.83 11.41
N PHE A 116 6.67 -10.59 11.66
CA PHE A 116 6.70 -9.52 10.66
C PHE A 116 8.11 -9.29 10.10
N GLU A 117 9.12 -9.22 10.95
CA GLU A 117 10.51 -8.91 10.60
C GLU A 117 11.17 -10.04 9.78
N PHE A 118 10.64 -11.26 9.87
CA PHE A 118 11.06 -12.35 9.00
C PHE A 118 10.40 -12.25 7.62
N LEU A 119 9.15 -11.79 7.57
CA LEU A 119 8.38 -11.67 6.34
C LEU A 119 8.76 -10.44 5.52
N CYS A 120 9.01 -9.32 6.19
CA CYS A 120 9.11 -7.99 5.59
C CYS A 120 10.19 -7.16 6.27
N ASN A 121 10.93 -6.41 5.47
CA ASN A 121 11.84 -5.36 5.91
C ASN A 121 11.35 -4.01 5.42
N ASP A 122 11.79 -2.94 6.08
CA ASP A 122 11.58 -1.60 5.56
C ASP A 122 12.10 -1.49 4.13
N ALA A 123 11.27 -0.92 3.26
CA ALA A 123 11.75 -0.59 1.94
C ALA A 123 12.86 0.46 2.09
N PRO A 124 13.97 0.37 1.35
CA PRO A 124 14.99 1.39 1.38
C PRO A 124 14.35 2.74 1.05
N ASP A 125 14.72 3.77 1.82
CA ASP A 125 14.23 5.13 1.61
C ASP A 125 14.44 5.53 0.14
N PHE A 126 13.40 6.11 -0.46
CA PHE A 126 13.49 6.65 -1.80
C PHE A 126 14.44 7.84 -1.79
N ASN A 127 15.47 7.80 -2.61
CA ASN A 127 16.36 8.94 -2.75
C ASN A 127 15.54 10.11 -3.33
N PRO A 128 15.38 11.23 -2.61
CA PRO A 128 14.57 12.36 -3.09
C PRO A 128 15.13 13.01 -4.36
N THR A 129 16.35 12.70 -4.79
CA THR A 129 16.86 13.09 -6.12
C THR A 129 16.28 12.27 -7.27
N TRP A 130 15.50 11.20 -7.00
CA TRP A 130 14.89 10.34 -8.00
C TRP A 130 13.45 10.73 -8.36
N GLY A 131 13.02 11.93 -7.95
CA GLY A 131 11.95 12.73 -8.55
C GLY A 131 10.60 12.05 -8.87
N ASP A 132 9.76 12.77 -9.62
CA ASP A 132 8.41 12.37 -10.07
C ASP A 132 8.52 11.15 -11.04
N PRO A 133 7.42 10.51 -11.52
CA PRO A 133 7.42 9.29 -12.34
C PRO A 133 8.42 9.23 -13.52
N THR A 134 8.86 10.39 -14.04
CA THR A 134 9.89 10.51 -15.07
C THR A 134 11.32 10.20 -14.59
N ASP A 135 11.54 10.14 -13.29
CA ASP A 135 12.84 10.04 -12.63
C ASP A 135 13.08 8.69 -11.95
N CYS A 136 12.12 7.75 -12.04
CA CYS A 136 12.29 6.38 -11.55
C CYS A 136 13.29 5.60 -12.45
N GLN A 137 14.59 5.88 -12.32
CA GLN A 137 15.69 5.18 -13.02
C GLN A 137 16.15 3.94 -12.25
#